data_AF-A0A2T5EWY4-F1
#
_entry.id   AF-A0A2T5EWY4-F1
#
_cell.length_a   1.000
_cell.length_b   1.000
_cell.length_c   1.000
_cell.angle_alpha   90.00
_cell.angle_beta   90.00
_cell.angle_gamma   90.00
#
_symmetry.space_group_name_H-M   'P 1'
#
loop_
_entity.id
_entity.type
_entity.pdbx_description
1 polymer ?
#
loop_
_entity_poly.entity_id
_entity_poly.type
_entity_poly.pdbx_seq_one_letter_code
_entity_poly.pdbx_strand_id
1 'polypeptide(L)'
;MNNPLEPRKHFKIYSQCSRPQKKSLTNLINKGKYHYGKNTLKMQIIQLTPSYEKACDVFEELTIDEYSELINLVVGLIYSASRADIDENVKRKKDKLLEELKSNFKKDRKLKKDKLSVHLKTSITVAESENLKAASNSYNYNTTSSFLRDVIRDKVEIRPNQNEEYQDYFSTNKRVAQSLEELLDKEDAIAAILKDSDMTEQFTTMIAKIKNDNNIIRNLVMDNHTAKTAEMIALKHLSSNKLKMLYEHKLIQENE
;
A
#
# COMPACT_ATOMS: atom_id res chain seq x y z
N MET A 1 -46.23 -13.32 6.58
CA MET A 1 -46.15 -11.90 6.16
C MET A 1 -44.71 -11.45 6.40
N ASN A 2 -43.84 -11.50 5.38
CA ASN A 2 -42.43 -11.09 5.52
C ASN A 2 -42.39 -9.58 5.70
N ASN A 3 -41.81 -9.13 6.81
CA ASN A 3 -41.69 -7.71 7.13
C ASN A 3 -40.73 -7.06 6.11
N PRO A 4 -41.17 -6.11 5.25
CA PRO A 4 -40.33 -5.51 4.19
C PRO A 4 -39.16 -4.64 4.71
N LEU A 5 -38.93 -4.68 6.02
CA LEU A 5 -37.86 -4.03 6.77
C LEU A 5 -36.70 -4.98 7.07
N GLU A 6 -36.91 -6.30 7.03
CA GLU A 6 -35.91 -7.28 7.47
C GLU A 6 -34.65 -7.30 6.59
N PRO A 7 -34.72 -7.26 5.24
CA PRO A 7 -33.51 -7.30 4.42
C PRO A 7 -32.65 -6.02 4.52
N ARG A 8 -33.19 -4.94 5.09
CA ARG A 8 -32.46 -3.67 5.29
C ARG A 8 -31.37 -3.80 6.36
N LYS A 9 -31.53 -4.73 7.31
CA LYS A 9 -30.51 -5.05 8.33
C LYS A 9 -29.16 -5.38 7.67
N HIS A 10 -29.21 -5.92 6.45
CA HIS A 10 -28.05 -6.35 5.67
C HIS A 10 -27.43 -5.28 4.75
N PHE A 11 -27.91 -4.02 4.75
CA PHE A 11 -27.29 -2.95 3.93
C PHE A 11 -25.81 -2.72 4.22
N LYS A 12 -25.35 -3.08 5.43
CA LYS A 12 -23.95 -2.97 5.83
C LYS A 12 -23.00 -3.81 4.96
N ILE A 13 -23.47 -4.85 4.27
CA ILE A 13 -22.67 -5.63 3.32
C ILE A 13 -22.05 -4.73 2.23
N TYR A 14 -22.76 -3.68 1.77
CA TYR A 14 -22.28 -2.76 0.74
C TYR A 14 -21.07 -1.92 1.16
N SER A 15 -20.68 -1.94 2.45
CA SER A 15 -19.42 -1.37 2.93
C SER A 15 -18.20 -2.06 2.30
N GLN A 16 -18.32 -3.35 1.96
CA GLN A 16 -17.29 -4.19 1.35
C GLN A 16 -17.12 -3.97 -0.16
N CYS A 17 -18.02 -3.23 -0.82
CA CYS A 17 -17.87 -2.89 -2.24
C CYS A 17 -16.56 -2.11 -2.49
N SER A 18 -15.89 -2.43 -3.59
CA SER A 18 -14.75 -1.66 -4.10
C SER A 18 -15.16 -0.24 -4.51
N ARG A 19 -14.17 0.66 -4.65
CA ARG A 19 -14.42 2.05 -5.10
C ARG A 19 -15.10 2.11 -6.48
N PRO A 20 -14.70 1.32 -7.49
CA PRO A 20 -15.41 1.25 -8.77
C PRO A 20 -16.85 0.78 -8.63
N GLN A 21 -17.10 -0.29 -7.86
CA GLN A 21 -18.46 -0.82 -7.62
C GLN A 21 -19.37 0.24 -6.99
N LYS A 22 -18.90 0.93 -5.95
CA LYS A 22 -19.65 2.02 -5.28
C LYS A 22 -20.00 3.15 -6.23
N LYS A 23 -19.06 3.56 -7.09
CA LYS A 23 -19.29 4.60 -8.11
C LYS A 23 -20.36 4.16 -9.11
N SER A 24 -20.26 2.94 -9.64
CA SER A 24 -21.22 2.39 -10.59
C SER A 24 -22.62 2.23 -9.98
N LEU A 25 -22.72 1.75 -8.74
CA LEU A 25 -24.01 1.58 -8.06
C LEU A 25 -24.64 2.93 -7.72
N THR A 26 -23.84 3.93 -7.31
CA THR A 26 -24.32 5.31 -7.12
C THR A 26 -24.83 5.91 -8.43
N ASN A 27 -24.13 5.67 -9.54
CA ASN A 27 -24.57 6.12 -10.85
C ASN A 27 -25.88 5.45 -11.28
N LEU A 28 -26.07 4.15 -10.99
CA LEU A 28 -27.33 3.45 -11.26
C LEU A 28 -28.49 4.04 -10.46
N ILE A 29 -28.26 4.37 -9.19
CA ILE A 29 -29.27 5.01 -8.34
C ILE A 29 -29.62 6.41 -8.86
N ASN A 30 -28.60 7.19 -9.25
CA ASN A 30 -28.80 8.59 -9.64
C ASN A 30 -29.25 8.79 -11.09
N LYS A 31 -29.05 7.81 -11.99
CA LYS A 31 -29.39 7.94 -13.43
C LYS A 31 -30.88 8.18 -13.69
N GLY A 32 -31.75 8.00 -12.70
CA GLY A 32 -33.14 8.47 -12.70
C GLY A 32 -34.08 7.74 -13.66
N LYS A 33 -33.62 7.28 -14.83
CA LYS A 33 -34.36 6.42 -15.76
C LYS A 33 -33.51 5.20 -16.12
N TYR A 34 -33.97 4.03 -15.71
CA TYR A 34 -33.37 2.76 -16.11
C TYR A 34 -34.19 2.21 -17.27
N HIS A 35 -33.59 2.18 -18.46
CA HIS A 35 -34.28 1.84 -19.70
C HIS A 35 -34.31 0.34 -20.02
N TYR A 36 -33.64 -0.49 -19.20
CA TYR A 36 -33.57 -1.94 -19.40
C TYR A 36 -34.50 -2.68 -18.44
N GLY A 37 -34.85 -3.93 -18.76
CA GLY A 37 -35.75 -4.74 -17.94
C GLY A 37 -35.23 -5.02 -16.52
N LYS A 38 -36.15 -5.36 -15.60
CA LYS A 38 -35.84 -5.67 -14.18
C LYS A 38 -34.79 -6.79 -14.04
N ASN A 39 -34.79 -7.78 -14.94
CA ASN A 39 -33.81 -8.87 -14.94
C ASN A 39 -32.39 -8.39 -15.29
N THR A 40 -32.26 -7.49 -16.27
CA THR A 40 -30.97 -6.88 -16.61
C THR A 40 -30.42 -6.06 -15.45
N LEU A 41 -31.29 -5.31 -14.75
CA LEU A 41 -30.91 -4.59 -13.54
C LEU A 41 -30.44 -5.52 -12.43
N LYS A 42 -31.12 -6.66 -12.24
CA LYS A 42 -30.73 -7.68 -11.26
C LYS A 42 -29.33 -8.22 -11.55
N MET A 43 -29.02 -8.55 -12.80
CA MET A 43 -27.68 -9.01 -13.18
C MET A 43 -26.59 -7.95 -12.90
N GLN A 44 -26.85 -6.69 -13.22
CA GLN A 44 -25.91 -5.60 -12.93
C GLN A 44 -25.71 -5.40 -11.43
N ILE A 45 -26.79 -5.44 -10.63
CA ILE A 45 -26.69 -5.28 -9.19
C ILE A 45 -25.93 -6.45 -8.56
N ILE A 46 -26.14 -7.69 -9.00
CA ILE A 46 -25.38 -8.85 -8.54
C ILE A 46 -23.87 -8.65 -8.78
N GLN A 47 -23.47 -8.17 -9.96
CA GLN A 47 -22.05 -7.90 -10.28
C GLN A 47 -21.43 -6.76 -9.46
N LEU A 48 -22.26 -5.81 -9.02
CA LEU A 48 -21.82 -4.63 -8.26
C LEU A 48 -21.90 -4.82 -6.74
N THR A 49 -22.57 -5.87 -6.28
CA THR A 49 -22.70 -6.24 -4.87
C THR A 49 -21.56 -7.21 -4.49
N PRO A 50 -21.07 -7.22 -3.23
CA PRO A 50 -20.07 -8.19 -2.80
C PRO A 50 -20.59 -9.62 -2.95
N SER A 51 -19.72 -10.60 -3.22
CA SER A 51 -20.12 -12.00 -3.26
C SER A 51 -20.75 -12.44 -1.93
N TYR A 52 -21.57 -13.50 -1.97
CA TYR A 52 -22.18 -14.06 -0.77
C TYR A 52 -21.14 -14.39 0.31
N GLU A 53 -20.02 -15.00 -0.06
CA GLU A 53 -18.89 -15.27 0.86
C GLU A 53 -18.41 -13.99 1.59
N LYS A 54 -18.22 -12.89 0.85
CA LYS A 54 -17.82 -11.59 1.44
C LYS A 54 -18.93 -10.92 2.24
N ALA A 55 -20.18 -11.29 1.99
CA ALA A 55 -21.31 -10.82 2.78
C ALA A 55 -21.36 -11.52 4.14
N CYS A 56 -21.01 -12.81 4.19
CA CYS A 56 -20.88 -13.57 5.43
C CYS A 56 -19.78 -13.02 6.36
N ASP A 57 -18.73 -12.38 5.82
CA ASP A 57 -17.73 -11.66 6.63
C ASP A 57 -18.34 -10.52 7.49
N VAL A 58 -19.50 -9.99 7.09
CA VAL A 58 -20.20 -8.91 7.80
C VAL A 58 -21.32 -9.45 8.69
N PHE A 59 -21.99 -10.51 8.25
CA PHE A 59 -23.08 -11.18 8.94
C PHE A 59 -22.88 -12.69 8.85
N GLU A 60 -22.31 -13.30 9.90
CA GLU A 60 -21.93 -14.71 9.92
C GLU A 60 -23.13 -15.66 9.71
N GLU A 61 -24.30 -15.28 10.23
CA GLU A 61 -25.55 -16.05 10.13
C GLU A 61 -26.38 -15.73 8.87
N LEU A 62 -25.86 -14.94 7.93
CA LEU A 62 -26.58 -14.56 6.72
C LEU A 62 -26.87 -15.80 5.86
N THR A 63 -28.14 -16.01 5.51
CA THR A 63 -28.54 -17.09 4.58
C THR A 63 -28.53 -16.64 3.12
N ILE A 64 -28.42 -17.59 2.19
CA ILE A 64 -28.48 -17.33 0.74
C ILE A 64 -29.82 -16.68 0.35
N ASP A 65 -30.91 -17.11 0.99
CA ASP A 65 -32.25 -16.56 0.74
C ASP A 65 -32.34 -15.09 1.18
N GLU A 66 -31.85 -14.76 2.39
CA GLU A 66 -31.77 -13.37 2.86
C GLU A 66 -30.88 -12.50 1.98
N TYR A 67 -29.77 -13.05 1.48
CA TYR A 67 -28.90 -12.36 0.53
C TYR A 67 -29.63 -12.10 -0.80
N SER A 68 -30.36 -13.08 -1.32
CA SER A 68 -31.19 -12.94 -2.53
C SER A 68 -32.31 -11.90 -2.33
N GLU A 69 -32.97 -11.91 -1.17
CA GLU A 69 -33.98 -10.91 -0.79
C GLU A 69 -33.39 -9.50 -0.73
N LEU A 70 -32.19 -9.33 -0.18
CA LEU A 70 -31.48 -8.06 -0.20
C LEU A 70 -31.23 -7.56 -1.62
N ILE A 71 -30.73 -8.41 -2.51
CA ILE A 71 -30.52 -8.07 -3.92
C ILE A 71 -31.84 -7.65 -4.57
N ASN A 72 -32.90 -8.43 -4.37
CA ASN A 72 -34.22 -8.13 -4.92
C ASN A 72 -34.80 -6.82 -4.38
N LEU A 73 -34.53 -6.49 -3.11
CA LEU A 73 -34.90 -5.21 -2.50
C LEU A 73 -34.19 -4.04 -3.20
N VAL A 74 -32.87 -4.12 -3.39
CA VAL A 74 -32.10 -3.05 -4.06
C VAL A 74 -32.51 -2.89 -5.53
N VAL A 75 -32.74 -4.00 -6.24
CA VAL A 75 -33.33 -4.00 -7.59
C VAL A 75 -34.68 -3.29 -7.59
N GLY A 76 -35.55 -3.62 -6.63
CA GLY A 76 -36.88 -3.02 -6.50
C GLY A 76 -36.82 -1.51 -6.23
N LEU A 77 -35.91 -1.08 -5.36
CA LEU A 77 -35.70 0.34 -5.03
C LEU A 77 -35.26 1.13 -6.27
N ILE A 78 -34.21 0.66 -6.97
CA ILE A 78 -33.67 1.34 -8.15
C ILE A 78 -34.66 1.29 -9.32
N TYR A 79 -35.27 0.14 -9.60
CA TYR A 79 -36.22 -0.01 -10.70
C TYR A 79 -37.44 0.89 -10.50
N SER A 80 -37.98 0.91 -9.29
CA SER A 80 -39.16 1.74 -9.03
C SER A 80 -38.83 3.22 -8.97
N ALA A 81 -37.67 3.65 -8.46
CA ALA A 81 -37.24 5.04 -8.53
C ALA A 81 -37.20 5.59 -9.97
N SER A 82 -37.10 4.71 -10.97
CA SER A 82 -37.09 5.08 -12.38
C SER A 82 -38.44 5.26 -13.05
N ARG A 83 -39.55 4.95 -12.35
CA ARG A 83 -40.92 5.13 -12.88
C ARG A 83 -41.44 6.53 -12.58
N ALA A 84 -41.98 7.18 -13.61
CA ALA A 84 -42.55 8.52 -13.51
C ALA A 84 -43.85 8.58 -12.68
N ASP A 85 -44.61 7.48 -12.62
CA ASP A 85 -45.99 7.45 -12.09
C ASP A 85 -46.08 6.96 -10.65
N ILE A 86 -45.08 7.24 -9.81
CA ILE A 86 -45.09 6.83 -8.40
C ILE A 86 -45.59 7.96 -7.51
N ASP A 87 -46.54 7.62 -6.64
CA ASP A 87 -47.01 8.45 -5.53
C ASP A 87 -45.84 9.13 -4.78
N GLU A 88 -45.98 10.42 -4.50
CA GLU A 88 -44.89 11.22 -3.94
C GLU A 88 -44.45 10.75 -2.55
N ASN A 89 -45.37 10.25 -1.72
CA ASN A 89 -45.03 9.70 -0.40
C ASN A 89 -44.28 8.37 -0.54
N VAL A 90 -44.68 7.53 -1.49
CA VAL A 90 -43.97 6.29 -1.82
C VAL A 90 -42.56 6.60 -2.35
N LYS A 91 -42.43 7.64 -3.19
CA LYS A 91 -41.14 8.11 -3.70
C LYS A 91 -40.22 8.58 -2.58
N ARG A 92 -40.69 9.46 -1.68
CA ARG A 92 -39.90 9.93 -0.51
C ARG A 92 -39.42 8.80 0.38
N LYS A 93 -40.28 7.80 0.67
CA LYS A 93 -39.89 6.62 1.47
C LYS A 93 -38.77 5.82 0.80
N LYS A 94 -38.81 5.69 -0.53
CA LYS A 94 -37.80 4.96 -1.29
C LYS A 94 -36.49 5.73 -1.42
N ASP A 95 -36.56 7.02 -1.66
CA ASP A 95 -35.38 7.88 -1.71
C ASP A 95 -34.63 7.84 -0.36
N LYS A 96 -35.36 7.85 0.76
CA LYS A 96 -34.77 7.67 2.09
C LYS A 96 -34.02 6.34 2.23
N LEU A 97 -34.55 5.26 1.66
CA LEU A 97 -33.90 3.94 1.67
C LEU A 97 -32.69 3.86 0.76
N LEU A 98 -32.73 4.54 -0.38
CA LEU A 98 -31.58 4.66 -1.28
C LEU A 98 -30.46 5.49 -0.64
N GLU A 99 -30.79 6.54 0.10
CA GLU A 99 -29.81 7.30 0.87
C GLU A 99 -29.23 6.50 2.04
N GLU A 100 -30.06 5.69 2.71
CA GLU A 100 -29.59 4.74 3.74
C GLU A 100 -28.63 3.70 3.14
N LEU A 101 -28.96 3.12 1.98
CA LEU A 101 -28.07 2.22 1.25
C LEU A 101 -26.74 2.92 0.87
N LYS A 102 -26.80 4.14 0.32
CA LYS A 102 -25.60 4.94 -0.03
C LYS A 102 -24.75 5.25 1.20
N SER A 103 -25.38 5.49 2.36
CA SER A 103 -24.65 5.76 3.60
C SER A 103 -23.73 4.60 3.98
N ASN A 104 -24.12 3.36 3.67
CA ASN A 104 -23.34 2.14 3.89
C ASN A 104 -22.18 1.96 2.89
N PHE A 105 -22.10 2.74 1.81
CA PHE A 105 -20.91 2.75 0.94
C PHE A 105 -19.71 3.41 1.60
N LYS A 106 -19.95 4.26 2.61
CA LYS A 106 -18.86 4.82 3.40
C LYS A 106 -18.20 3.66 4.14
N LYS A 107 -16.89 3.48 3.93
CA LYS A 107 -16.14 2.53 4.76
C LYS A 107 -16.35 2.94 6.21
N ASP A 108 -16.59 1.97 7.10
CA ASP A 108 -16.44 2.20 8.53
C ASP A 108 -15.08 2.89 8.74
N ARG A 109 -15.10 4.06 9.38
CA ARG A 109 -13.87 4.76 9.75
C ARG A 109 -13.01 3.73 10.48
N LYS A 110 -11.73 3.62 10.08
CA LYS A 110 -10.73 2.73 10.71
C LYS A 110 -11.00 2.58 12.22
N LEU A 111 -11.07 1.33 12.68
CA LEU A 111 -11.26 1.01 14.10
C LEU A 111 -10.30 1.85 14.95
N LYS A 112 -10.71 2.27 16.16
CA LYS A 112 -9.93 3.17 17.04
C LYS A 112 -8.46 2.74 17.19
N LYS A 113 -8.17 1.43 17.13
CA LYS A 113 -6.82 0.85 17.18
C LYS A 113 -5.92 1.19 15.98
N ASP A 114 -6.50 1.46 14.81
CA ASP A 114 -5.81 1.75 13.55
C ASP A 114 -5.84 3.25 13.19
N LYS A 115 -6.35 4.09 14.09
CA LYS A 115 -6.13 5.53 14.00
C LYS A 115 -4.68 5.82 14.36
N LEU A 116 -3.96 6.52 13.48
CA LEU A 116 -2.86 7.38 13.90
C LEU A 116 -3.43 8.31 14.97
N SER A 117 -3.20 8.00 16.25
CA SER A 117 -4.03 8.48 17.35
C SER A 117 -3.72 9.91 17.79
N VAL A 118 -2.68 10.56 17.26
CA VAL A 118 -2.27 11.87 17.78
C VAL A 118 -1.82 12.77 16.63
N HIS A 119 -2.60 13.80 16.32
CA HIS A 119 -2.02 15.05 15.81
C HIS A 119 -1.37 15.73 17.02
N LEU A 120 -0.07 15.52 17.20
CA LEU A 120 0.71 16.28 18.18
C LEU A 120 0.77 17.72 17.68
N LYS A 121 -0.08 18.59 18.24
CA LYS A 121 0.08 20.04 18.13
C LYS A 121 1.03 20.45 19.25
N THR A 122 2.30 20.63 18.93
CA THR A 122 3.29 21.22 19.83
C THR A 122 3.41 22.70 19.50
N SER A 123 3.29 23.55 20.51
CA SER A 123 3.66 24.95 20.39
C SER A 123 5.15 25.02 20.68
N ILE A 124 5.94 25.33 19.66
CA ILE A 124 7.38 25.55 19.77
C ILE A 124 7.68 26.98 19.32
N THR A 125 8.73 27.56 19.89
CA THR A 125 9.26 28.86 19.47
C THR A 125 9.88 28.76 18.08
N VAL A 126 10.13 29.92 17.45
CA VAL A 126 10.77 29.98 16.13
C VAL A 126 12.17 29.35 16.17
N ALA A 127 12.96 29.67 17.21
CA ALA A 127 14.30 29.10 17.42
C ALA A 127 14.26 27.57 17.59
N GLU A 128 13.30 27.03 18.34
CA GLU A 128 13.13 25.58 18.47
C GLU A 128 12.71 24.93 17.14
N SER A 129 11.89 25.61 16.33
CA SER A 129 11.52 25.15 15.00
C SER A 129 12.72 25.11 14.05
N GLU A 130 13.59 26.11 14.10
CA GLU A 130 14.82 26.17 13.33
C GLU A 130 15.80 25.08 13.76
N ASN A 131 16.01 24.90 15.06
CA ASN A 131 16.84 23.83 15.61
C ASN A 131 16.30 22.44 15.23
N LEU A 132 14.98 22.25 15.27
CA LEU A 132 14.35 20.99 14.88
C LEU A 132 14.49 20.72 13.37
N LYS A 133 14.41 21.75 12.53
CA LYS A 133 14.68 21.63 11.09
C LYS A 133 16.15 21.33 10.83
N ALA A 134 17.07 22.01 11.51
CA ALA A 134 18.50 21.77 11.39
C ALA A 134 18.84 20.33 11.81
N ALA A 135 18.29 19.84 12.91
CA ALA A 135 18.43 18.44 13.35
C ALA A 135 17.79 17.47 12.34
N SER A 136 16.57 17.72 11.87
CA SER A 136 15.94 16.90 10.83
C SER A 136 16.81 16.79 9.58
N ASN A 137 17.44 17.89 9.18
CA ASN A 137 18.34 17.94 8.03
C ASN A 137 19.66 17.20 8.33
N SER A 138 20.25 17.35 9.51
CA SER A 138 21.48 16.65 9.89
C SER A 138 21.30 15.13 9.97
N TYR A 139 20.07 14.66 10.24
CA TYR A 139 19.70 13.24 10.24
C TYR A 139 19.07 12.77 8.91
N ASN A 140 19.15 13.57 7.83
CA ASN A 140 18.69 13.24 6.47
C ASN A 140 17.20 12.88 6.34
N TYR A 141 16.33 13.59 7.07
CA TYR A 141 14.89 13.43 6.97
C TYR A 141 14.25 14.43 6.01
N ASN A 142 13.51 13.91 5.02
CA ASN A 142 12.77 14.74 4.05
C ASN A 142 11.65 15.58 4.69
N THR A 143 11.18 15.21 5.88
CA THR A 143 10.21 16.00 6.63
C THR A 143 10.53 15.96 8.11
N THR A 144 10.43 17.11 8.75
CA THR A 144 10.56 17.27 10.20
C THR A 144 9.59 16.37 10.97
N SER A 145 8.41 16.13 10.42
CA SER A 145 7.40 15.24 11.00
C SER A 145 7.81 13.77 11.01
N SER A 146 8.58 13.31 10.00
CA SER A 146 9.14 11.95 10.00
C SER A 146 10.26 11.83 11.02
N PHE A 147 11.14 12.83 11.09
CA PHE A 147 12.21 12.89 12.09
C PHE A 147 11.63 12.80 13.51
N LEU A 148 10.66 13.66 13.83
CA LEU A 148 10.04 13.71 15.15
C LEU A 148 9.31 12.41 15.53
N ARG A 149 8.69 11.71 14.55
CA ARG A 149 8.07 10.41 14.81
C ARG A 149 9.10 9.33 15.14
N ASP A 150 10.23 9.34 14.47
CA ASP A 150 11.28 8.35 14.67
C ASP A 150 12.07 8.63 15.96
N VAL A 151 12.28 9.91 16.31
CA VAL A 151 12.77 10.36 17.63
C VAL A 151 11.85 9.87 18.75
N ILE A 152 10.54 10.11 18.67
CA ILE A 152 9.57 9.67 19.69
C ILE A 152 9.51 8.14 19.83
N ARG A 153 9.86 7.41 18.78
CA ARG A 153 9.84 5.94 18.76
C ARG A 153 11.18 5.31 19.16
N ASP A 154 12.16 6.12 19.58
CA ASP A 154 13.55 5.69 19.82
C ASP A 154 14.16 4.95 18.61
N LYS A 155 13.77 5.34 17.39
CA LYS A 155 14.17 4.73 16.11
C LYS A 155 14.84 5.74 15.19
N VAL A 156 15.74 6.57 15.72
CA VAL A 156 16.54 7.48 14.87
C VAL A 156 17.66 6.66 14.21
N GLU A 157 17.31 5.99 13.12
CA GLU A 157 18.29 5.41 12.20
C GLU A 157 18.76 6.49 11.24
N ILE A 158 20.07 6.66 11.08
CA ILE A 158 20.64 7.56 10.07
C ILE A 158 20.23 7.02 8.71
N ARG A 159 19.35 7.75 8.00
CA ARG A 159 19.01 7.40 6.64
C ARG A 159 20.17 7.78 5.71
N PRO A 160 20.56 6.92 4.75
CA PRO A 160 21.60 7.26 3.80
C PRO A 160 21.22 8.55 3.05
N ASN A 161 22.23 9.38 2.82
CA ASN A 161 22.14 10.70 2.23
C ASN A 161 21.37 10.68 0.89
N GLN A 162 20.48 11.64 0.66
CA GLN A 162 19.83 11.86 -0.65
C GLN A 162 20.64 12.80 -1.55
N ASN A 163 21.96 12.89 -1.36
CA ASN A 163 22.84 13.68 -2.23
C ASN A 163 22.73 13.17 -3.69
N GLU A 164 22.80 14.09 -4.65
CA GLU A 164 22.70 13.79 -6.09
C GLU A 164 23.68 12.69 -6.50
N GLU A 165 24.91 12.72 -6.00
CA GLU A 165 25.93 11.69 -6.28
C GLU A 165 25.53 10.27 -5.81
N TYR A 166 24.83 10.16 -4.67
CA TYR A 166 24.32 8.88 -4.18
C TYR A 166 23.12 8.40 -4.98
N GLN A 167 22.23 9.32 -5.39
CA GLN A 167 21.11 8.99 -6.27
C GLN A 167 21.61 8.53 -7.64
N ASP A 168 22.65 9.17 -8.16
CA ASP A 168 23.31 8.81 -9.41
C ASP A 168 24.01 7.45 -9.32
N TYR A 169 24.69 7.17 -8.21
CA TYR A 169 25.27 5.85 -7.94
C TYR A 169 24.20 4.74 -7.94
N PHE A 170 23.11 4.91 -7.19
CA PHE A 170 22.06 3.88 -7.09
C PHE A 170 21.22 3.74 -8.37
N SER A 171 21.00 4.83 -9.10
CA SER A 171 20.31 4.79 -10.39
C SER A 171 21.17 4.10 -11.45
N THR A 172 22.48 4.39 -11.48
CA THR A 172 23.45 3.74 -12.36
C THR A 172 23.58 2.25 -12.03
N ASN A 173 23.71 1.90 -10.76
CA ASN A 173 23.78 0.51 -10.31
C ASN A 173 22.51 -0.27 -10.68
N LYS A 174 21.32 0.33 -10.49
CA LYS A 174 20.05 -0.25 -10.94
C LYS A 174 20.01 -0.47 -12.45
N ARG A 175 20.48 0.51 -13.24
CA ARG A 175 20.54 0.40 -14.70
C ARG A 175 21.50 -0.71 -15.15
N VAL A 176 22.65 -0.83 -14.50
CA VAL A 176 23.62 -1.92 -14.77
C VAL A 176 23.02 -3.28 -14.46
N ALA A 177 22.35 -3.44 -13.31
CA ALA A 177 21.70 -4.70 -12.95
C ALA A 177 20.60 -5.10 -13.96
N GLN A 178 19.82 -4.12 -14.45
CA GLN A 178 18.82 -4.33 -15.49
C GLN A 178 19.45 -4.74 -16.83
N SER A 179 20.52 -4.05 -17.26
CA SER A 179 21.22 -4.42 -18.50
C SER A 179 21.85 -5.81 -18.43
N LEU A 180 22.37 -6.23 -17.26
CA LEU A 180 22.89 -7.60 -17.07
C LEU A 180 21.77 -8.64 -17.09
N GLU A 181 20.59 -8.31 -16.55
CA GLU A 181 19.40 -9.16 -16.61
C GLU A 181 18.89 -9.30 -18.05
N GLU A 182 18.79 -8.21 -18.80
CA GLU A 182 18.42 -8.23 -20.22
C GLU A 182 19.40 -9.01 -21.11
N LEU A 183 20.68 -9.09 -20.71
CA LEU A 183 21.68 -9.91 -21.38
C LEU A 183 21.49 -11.40 -21.07
N LEU A 184 21.17 -11.75 -19.82
CA LEU A 184 20.84 -13.12 -19.43
C LEU A 184 19.56 -13.61 -20.11
N ASP A 185 18.56 -12.74 -20.25
CA ASP A 185 17.29 -13.07 -20.93
C ASP A 185 17.48 -13.34 -22.45
N LYS A 186 18.66 -13.04 -22.99
CA LYS A 186 19.04 -13.28 -24.40
C LYS A 186 20.02 -14.44 -24.57
N GLU A 187 20.03 -15.39 -23.64
CA GLU A 187 20.90 -16.57 -23.66
C GLU A 187 20.91 -17.31 -25.02
N ASP A 188 19.76 -17.49 -25.65
CA ASP A 188 19.65 -18.12 -26.98
C ASP A 188 20.42 -17.35 -28.09
N ALA A 189 20.43 -16.02 -28.01
CA ALA A 189 21.16 -15.18 -28.95
C ALA A 189 22.68 -15.24 -28.69
N ILE A 190 23.07 -15.36 -27.42
CA ILE A 190 24.48 -15.54 -27.01
C ILE A 190 24.98 -16.91 -27.50
N ALA A 191 24.19 -17.96 -27.32
CA ALA A 191 24.48 -19.31 -27.82
C ALA A 191 24.64 -19.34 -29.34
N ALA A 192 23.78 -18.61 -30.07
CA ALA A 192 23.84 -18.50 -31.52
C ALA A 192 25.11 -17.77 -32.05
N ILE A 193 25.66 -16.84 -31.26
CA ILE A 193 26.87 -16.08 -31.61
C ILE A 193 28.13 -16.88 -31.28
N LEU A 194 28.20 -17.43 -30.07
CA LEU A 194 29.40 -18.11 -29.57
C LEU A 194 29.57 -19.50 -30.21
N LYS A 195 28.46 -20.16 -30.60
CA LYS A 195 28.44 -21.48 -31.28
C LYS A 195 29.27 -22.57 -30.57
N ASP A 196 29.48 -22.39 -29.27
CA ASP A 196 30.18 -23.28 -28.37
C ASP A 196 29.41 -23.25 -27.04
N SER A 197 28.92 -24.42 -26.62
CA SER A 197 28.07 -24.54 -25.44
C SER A 197 28.84 -24.26 -24.14
N ASP A 198 30.11 -24.63 -24.07
CA ASP A 198 30.95 -24.41 -22.87
C ASP A 198 31.30 -22.93 -22.72
N MET A 199 31.64 -22.26 -23.83
CA MET A 199 31.85 -20.81 -23.83
C MET A 199 30.58 -20.02 -23.51
N THR A 200 29.41 -20.52 -23.93
CA THR A 200 28.11 -19.89 -23.62
C THR A 200 27.80 -20.01 -22.13
N GLU A 201 27.97 -21.18 -21.54
CA GLU A 201 27.75 -21.44 -20.11
C GLU A 201 28.70 -20.62 -19.22
N GLN A 202 29.98 -20.54 -19.59
CA GLN A 202 30.95 -19.71 -18.88
C GLN A 202 30.58 -18.23 -18.93
N PHE A 203 30.12 -17.74 -20.08
CA PHE A 203 29.72 -16.35 -20.26
C PHE A 203 28.47 -15.97 -19.46
N THR A 204 27.41 -16.80 -19.51
CA THR A 204 26.18 -16.57 -18.75
C THR A 204 26.42 -16.66 -17.24
N THR A 205 27.23 -17.62 -16.79
CA THR A 205 27.64 -17.76 -15.38
C THR A 205 28.40 -16.52 -14.90
N MET A 206 29.29 -15.96 -15.73
CA MET A 206 30.07 -14.77 -15.37
C MET A 206 29.18 -13.52 -15.28
N ILE A 207 28.21 -13.35 -16.18
CA ILE A 207 27.23 -12.26 -16.11
C ILE A 207 26.35 -12.38 -14.86
N ALA A 208 25.86 -13.58 -14.54
CA ALA A 208 25.05 -13.82 -13.34
C ALA A 208 25.84 -13.50 -12.06
N LYS A 209 27.13 -13.85 -12.02
CA LYS A 209 28.02 -13.49 -10.92
C LYS A 209 28.21 -11.97 -10.79
N ILE A 210 28.45 -11.27 -11.90
CA ILE A 210 28.60 -9.80 -11.89
C ILE A 210 27.31 -9.11 -11.41
N LYS A 211 26.13 -9.61 -11.83
CA LYS A 211 24.84 -9.10 -11.35
C LYS A 211 24.69 -9.30 -9.84
N ASN A 212 25.06 -10.48 -9.34
CA ASN A 212 25.00 -10.78 -7.92
C ASN A 212 25.97 -9.91 -7.10
N ASP A 213 27.21 -9.77 -7.55
CA ASP A 213 28.23 -8.93 -6.90
C ASP A 213 27.80 -7.46 -6.90
N ASN A 214 27.22 -6.97 -7.99
CA ASN A 214 26.67 -5.61 -8.09
C ASN A 214 25.55 -5.35 -7.06
N ASN A 215 24.67 -6.34 -6.84
CA ASN A 215 23.61 -6.27 -5.82
C ASN A 215 24.16 -6.36 -4.39
N ILE A 216 25.16 -7.21 -4.15
CA ILE A 216 25.83 -7.32 -2.84
C ILE A 216 26.51 -6.00 -2.49
N ILE A 217 27.27 -5.42 -3.41
CA ILE A 217 27.94 -4.13 -3.21
C ILE A 217 26.92 -3.02 -2.97
N ARG A 218 25.82 -2.99 -3.72
CA ARG A 218 24.70 -2.06 -3.51
C ARG A 218 24.13 -2.17 -2.10
N ASN A 219 23.89 -3.39 -1.61
CA ASN A 219 23.36 -3.62 -0.27
C ASN A 219 24.39 -3.29 0.82
N LEU A 220 25.66 -3.62 0.62
CA LEU A 220 26.74 -3.24 1.53
C LEU A 220 26.91 -1.72 1.65
N VAL A 221 26.74 -0.97 0.56
CA VAL A 221 26.76 0.50 0.59
C VAL A 221 25.54 1.06 1.33
N MET A 222 24.36 0.42 1.22
CA MET A 222 23.20 0.76 2.04
C MET A 222 23.43 0.44 3.53
N ASP A 223 24.10 -0.68 3.81
CA ASP A 223 24.25 -1.23 5.16
C ASP A 223 25.42 -0.60 5.95
N ASN A 224 26.53 -0.22 5.28
CA ASN A 224 27.72 0.41 5.88
C ASN A 224 27.43 1.74 6.61
N HIS A 225 26.27 2.35 6.38
CA HIS A 225 25.88 3.61 7.02
C HIS A 225 25.08 3.44 8.31
N THR A 226 24.87 2.22 8.81
CA THR A 226 24.28 1.98 10.14
C THR A 226 25.34 1.49 11.13
N ALA A 227 25.38 2.11 12.32
CA ALA A 227 26.28 1.71 13.41
C ALA A 227 26.14 0.21 13.77
N LYS A 228 24.95 -0.35 13.55
CA LYS A 228 24.61 -1.76 13.79
C LYS A 228 25.24 -2.73 12.79
N THR A 229 25.35 -2.35 11.50
CA THR A 229 26.04 -3.17 10.50
C THR A 229 27.55 -3.01 10.61
N ALA A 230 28.04 -1.81 10.93
CA ALA A 230 29.46 -1.62 11.24
C ALA A 230 29.89 -2.50 12.43
N GLU A 231 29.09 -2.56 13.49
CA GLU A 231 29.27 -3.47 14.62
C GLU A 231 29.21 -4.95 14.19
N MET A 232 28.22 -5.34 13.39
CA MET A 232 28.06 -6.74 12.95
C MET A 232 29.18 -7.21 12.00
N ILE A 233 29.65 -6.34 11.09
CA ILE A 233 30.78 -6.60 10.19
C ILE A 233 32.08 -6.64 11.00
N ALA A 234 32.25 -5.72 11.95
CA ALA A 234 33.41 -5.70 12.84
C ALA A 234 33.50 -6.97 13.69
N LEU A 235 32.39 -7.42 14.29
CA LEU A 235 32.34 -8.66 15.07
C LEU A 235 32.59 -9.91 14.21
N LYS A 236 32.21 -9.88 12.92
CA LYS A 236 32.37 -11.02 12.00
C LYS A 236 33.77 -11.13 11.38
N HIS A 237 34.46 -10.00 11.17
CA HIS A 237 35.69 -9.94 10.37
C HIS A 237 36.91 -9.35 11.08
N LEU A 238 36.75 -8.70 12.24
CA LEU A 238 37.87 -8.17 13.03
C LEU A 238 38.06 -8.99 14.31
N SER A 239 39.31 -9.34 14.60
CA SER A 239 39.64 -9.92 15.90
C SER A 239 39.62 -8.86 17.00
N SER A 240 39.35 -9.28 18.25
CA SER A 240 39.30 -8.36 19.41
C SER A 240 40.56 -7.49 19.54
N ASN A 241 41.73 -8.01 19.17
CA ASN A 241 42.98 -7.25 19.18
C ASN A 241 43.00 -6.12 18.14
N LYS A 242 42.48 -6.36 16.93
CA LYS A 242 42.37 -5.31 15.89
C LYS A 242 41.35 -4.24 16.26
N LEU A 243 40.24 -4.64 16.89
CA LEU A 243 39.24 -3.71 17.43
C LEU A 243 39.82 -2.80 18.52
N LYS A 244 40.58 -3.38 19.45
CA LYS A 244 41.25 -2.62 20.52
C LYS A 244 42.25 -1.59 19.97
N MET A 245 43.07 -1.99 18.99
CA MET A 245 44.01 -1.04 18.35
C MET A 245 43.30 0.11 17.64
N LEU A 246 42.20 -0.16 16.93
CA LEU A 246 41.42 0.88 16.26
C LEU A 246 40.79 1.85 17.27
N TYR A 247 40.32 1.33 18.40
CA TYR A 247 39.80 2.15 19.49
C TYR A 247 40.89 3.04 20.10
N GLU A 248 42.05 2.48 20.43
CA GLU A 248 43.18 3.23 21.00
C GLU A 248 43.70 4.31 20.03
N HIS A 249 43.77 4.00 18.73
CA HIS A 249 44.19 4.96 17.71
C HIS A 249 43.21 6.13 17.57
N LYS A 250 41.91 5.85 17.64
CA LYS A 250 40.87 6.89 17.65
C LYS A 250 40.96 7.76 18.91
N LEU A 251 41.22 7.13 20.06
CA LEU A 251 41.37 7.84 21.34
C LEU A 251 42.57 8.78 21.35
N ILE A 252 43.65 8.43 20.65
CA ILE A 252 44.81 9.31 20.46
C ILE A 252 44.41 10.49 19.57
N GLN A 253 43.74 10.25 18.44
CA GLN A 253 43.30 11.31 17.52
C GLN A 253 42.29 12.30 18.12
N GLU A 254 41.47 11.86 19.08
CA GLU A 254 40.49 12.72 19.76
C GLU A 254 41.08 13.49 20.96
N ASN A 255 42.28 13.11 21.42
CA ASN A 255 42.99 13.76 22.54
C ASN A 255 44.26 14.51 22.10
N GLU A 256 44.54 14.58 20.80
CA GLU A 256 45.45 15.54 20.15
C GLU A 256 44.67 16.78 19.70
#